data_AF-A0A1A7Z8Z1-F1
#
_entry.id   AF-A0A1A7Z8Z1-F1
#
_cell.length_a   1.000
_cell.length_b   1.000
_cell.length_c   1.000
_cell.angle_alpha   90.00
_cell.angle_beta   90.00
_cell.angle_gamma   90.00
#
_symmetry.space_group_name_H-M   'P 1'
#
loop_
_entity.id
_entity.type
_entity.pdbx_description
1 polymer ?
#
loop_
_entity_poly.entity_id
_entity_poly.type
_entity_poly.pdbx_seq_one_letter_code
_entity_poly.pdbx_strand_id
1 'polypeptide(L)'
;MSAWAQPSELRLVVLGPKRAANRAVVCSILGLEDTQQGTNAHECSKHRGEAAGRQVLVISSPAWFSSACSPEERRKQLSSLVALSTPGPHAFLLCVSVNQPAEDETKALEALTKLFGPSAVSRNTVVLFTHTEELGEDEQLEEYLVTWRKDLLALVARCGDRYHTLESRGGEPEEKRAVEELLEKVEQALKESETPHLSCQLYQEAEDRVRARQVEMVRQRRGEEHESPTDPEVTEEEMEAVREEAERSVGDFNLDTEGIFSLSSMPPPCHPPSLLGGLWGKLTAWIRWLPSLVRREALLGALVGLFVGGPFGGMVGATVGSVATEVGKRKAHKAK
;
A
#
# COMPACT_ATOMS: atom_id res chain seq x y z
N MET A 1 -19.45 -2.04 -26.35
CA MET A 1 -20.23 -1.84 -25.10
C MET A 1 -19.28 -2.19 -23.97
N SER A 2 -18.54 -1.20 -23.49
CA SER A 2 -17.56 -1.40 -22.41
C SER A 2 -18.35 -1.42 -21.12
N ALA A 3 -18.40 -2.57 -20.44
CA ALA A 3 -18.91 -2.66 -19.09
C ALA A 3 -18.16 -1.62 -18.24
N TRP A 4 -18.90 -0.69 -17.64
CA TRP A 4 -18.36 0.27 -16.69
C TRP A 4 -17.82 -0.50 -15.48
N ALA A 5 -16.54 -0.88 -15.54
CA ALA A 5 -15.82 -1.31 -14.35
C ALA A 5 -15.81 -0.12 -13.40
N GLN A 6 -16.55 -0.26 -12.30
CA GLN A 6 -16.50 0.69 -11.18
C GLN A 6 -15.02 0.94 -10.84
N PRO A 7 -14.57 2.20 -10.66
CA PRO A 7 -13.22 2.45 -10.17
C PRO A 7 -13.10 1.79 -8.79
N SER A 8 -12.29 0.74 -8.71
CA SER A 8 -12.08 0.00 -7.46
C SER A 8 -11.45 0.94 -6.43
N GLU A 9 -12.14 1.21 -5.33
CA GLU A 9 -11.63 2.02 -4.23
C GLU A 9 -10.38 1.40 -3.60
N LEU A 10 -9.32 2.19 -3.41
CA LEU A 10 -8.09 1.78 -2.77
C LEU A 10 -8.12 2.04 -1.25
N ARG A 11 -8.36 0.97 -0.48
CA ARG A 11 -8.25 0.92 0.99
C ARG A 11 -6.79 0.84 1.48
N LEU A 12 -6.34 1.86 2.20
CA LEU A 12 -5.00 1.99 2.80
C LEU A 12 -5.13 2.06 4.33
N VAL A 13 -4.24 1.39 5.06
CA VAL A 13 -4.19 1.46 6.52
C VAL A 13 -2.90 2.12 6.95
N VAL A 14 -2.97 3.28 7.61
CA VAL A 14 -1.81 4.01 8.12
C VAL A 14 -1.49 3.56 9.54
N LEU A 15 -0.26 3.08 9.72
CA LEU A 15 0.32 2.64 10.98
C LEU A 15 1.51 3.52 11.29
N GLY A 16 1.51 4.23 12.41
CA GLY A 16 2.65 5.04 12.79
C GLY A 16 2.74 5.30 14.28
N PRO A 17 3.95 5.62 14.77
CA PRO A 17 4.26 5.68 16.20
C PRO A 17 3.58 6.87 16.88
N LYS A 18 3.30 7.93 16.12
CA LYS A 18 2.75 9.18 16.61
C LYS A 18 1.49 9.56 15.85
N ARG A 19 0.51 10.03 16.61
CA ARG A 19 -0.82 10.43 16.10
C ARG A 19 -0.74 11.58 15.09
N ALA A 20 0.14 12.55 15.35
CA ALA A 20 0.36 13.68 14.44
C ALA A 20 0.91 13.21 13.08
N ALA A 21 1.81 12.24 13.07
CA ALA A 21 2.36 11.69 11.82
C ALA A 21 1.28 10.98 10.99
N ASN A 22 0.42 10.17 11.63
CA ASN A 22 -0.66 9.49 10.92
C ASN A 22 -1.65 10.48 10.30
N ARG A 23 -2.02 11.52 11.06
CA ARG A 23 -2.91 12.57 10.58
C ARG A 23 -2.30 13.35 9.41
N ALA A 24 -1.04 13.77 9.51
CA ALA A 24 -0.35 14.45 8.42
C ALA A 24 -0.33 13.60 7.15
N VAL A 25 -0.03 12.30 7.27
CA VAL A 25 -0.05 11.36 6.13
C VAL A 25 -1.46 11.24 5.51
N VAL A 26 -2.51 11.13 6.33
CA VAL A 26 -3.90 11.11 5.84
C VAL A 26 -4.22 12.40 5.08
N CYS A 27 -3.87 13.56 5.67
CA CYS A 27 -4.08 14.87 5.06
C CYS A 27 -3.34 15.00 3.73
N SER A 28 -2.07 14.61 3.66
CA SER A 28 -1.29 14.63 2.43
C SER A 28 -1.86 13.71 1.36
N ILE A 29 -2.23 12.47 1.71
CA ILE A 29 -2.81 11.52 0.74
C ILE A 29 -4.13 12.03 0.18
N LEU A 30 -5.00 12.57 1.03
CA LEU A 30 -6.35 13.00 0.63
C LEU A 30 -6.42 14.47 0.19
N GLY A 31 -5.32 15.21 0.25
CA GLY A 31 -5.29 16.66 -0.03
C GLY A 31 -6.16 17.49 0.91
N LEU A 32 -6.27 17.08 2.19
CA LEU A 32 -7.08 17.75 3.20
C LEU A 32 -6.25 18.73 4.03
N GLU A 33 -6.82 19.88 4.37
CA GLU A 33 -6.21 20.79 5.33
C GLU A 33 -6.29 20.24 6.77
N ASP A 34 -5.23 20.44 7.56
CA ASP A 34 -5.05 19.91 8.92
C ASP A 34 -6.08 20.44 9.95
N THR A 35 -7.02 21.30 9.54
CA THR A 35 -8.12 21.82 10.36
C THR A 35 -9.46 21.11 10.15
N GLN A 36 -9.60 20.27 9.12
CA GLN A 36 -10.93 19.84 8.63
C GLN A 36 -11.48 18.54 9.25
N GLN A 37 -10.83 17.93 10.24
CA GLN A 37 -11.32 16.67 10.82
C GLN A 37 -11.21 16.65 12.34
N GLY A 38 -12.34 16.87 13.01
CA GLY A 38 -12.54 16.68 14.44
C GLY A 38 -12.61 15.20 14.82
N THR A 39 -11.57 14.44 14.51
CA THR A 39 -11.51 13.01 14.84
C THR A 39 -11.00 12.81 16.27
N ASN A 40 -11.71 11.98 17.05
CA ASN A 40 -11.22 11.48 18.32
C ASN A 40 -9.92 10.72 18.07
N ALA A 41 -8.79 11.34 18.39
CA ALA A 41 -7.48 10.78 18.06
C ALA A 41 -7.23 9.40 18.70
N HIS A 42 -8.05 9.00 19.68
CA HIS A 42 -7.94 7.75 20.45
C HIS A 42 -8.56 6.54 19.76
N GLU A 43 -9.21 6.69 18.61
CA GLU A 43 -9.91 5.60 17.94
C GLU A 43 -9.47 5.49 16.49
N CYS A 44 -9.67 4.31 15.90
CA CYS A 44 -9.49 4.14 14.47
C CYS A 44 -10.52 4.99 13.73
N SER A 45 -10.06 5.72 12.71
CA SER A 45 -10.90 6.59 11.90
C SER A 45 -10.76 6.23 10.43
N LYS A 46 -11.87 6.34 9.71
CA LYS A 46 -12.01 6.00 8.30
C LYS A 46 -12.27 7.28 7.53
N HIS A 47 -11.45 7.52 6.51
CA HIS A 47 -11.46 8.73 5.72
C HIS A 47 -11.56 8.35 4.25
N ARG A 48 -12.49 8.96 3.51
CA ARG A 48 -12.65 8.72 2.07
C ARG A 48 -12.41 10.02 1.31
N GLY A 49 -11.77 9.91 0.15
CA GLY A 49 -11.57 11.04 -0.75
C GLY A 49 -11.00 10.60 -2.09
N GLU A 50 -10.77 11.57 -2.97
CA GLU A 50 -10.13 11.34 -4.26
C GLU A 50 -8.67 11.80 -4.20
N ALA A 51 -7.75 10.95 -4.65
CA ALA A 51 -6.33 11.26 -4.73
C ALA A 51 -5.77 10.76 -6.06
N ALA A 52 -5.12 11.66 -6.83
CA ALA A 52 -4.57 11.37 -8.16
C ALA A 52 -5.55 10.61 -9.09
N GLY A 53 -6.82 11.02 -9.10
CA GLY A 53 -7.89 10.42 -9.93
C GLY A 53 -8.38 9.04 -9.45
N ARG A 54 -8.03 8.63 -8.24
CA ARG A 54 -8.43 7.36 -7.62
C ARG A 54 -9.32 7.62 -6.42
N GLN A 55 -10.35 6.80 -6.23
CA GLN A 55 -11.09 6.76 -4.96
C GLN A 55 -10.21 6.06 -3.91
N VAL A 56 -9.91 6.74 -2.83
CA VAL A 56 -9.02 6.26 -1.77
C VAL A 56 -9.74 6.32 -0.43
N LEU A 57 -9.57 5.25 0.33
CA LEU A 57 -10.05 5.11 1.70
C LEU A 57 -8.86 4.89 2.61
N VAL A 58 -8.62 5.82 3.51
CA VAL A 58 -7.52 5.77 4.46
C VAL A 58 -8.08 5.49 5.85
N ILE A 59 -7.66 4.38 6.43
CA ILE A 59 -7.91 4.06 7.84
C ILE A 59 -6.67 4.51 8.61
N SER A 60 -6.81 5.48 9.52
CA SER A 60 -5.78 5.78 10.50
C SER A 60 -6.07 5.07 11.80
N SER A 61 -5.03 4.45 12.37
CA SER A 61 -5.11 3.78 13.65
C SER A 61 -4.14 4.44 14.65
N PRO A 62 -4.48 4.52 15.94
CA PRO A 62 -3.51 4.91 16.95
C PRO A 62 -2.39 3.85 17.06
N ALA A 63 -1.28 4.21 17.72
CA ALA A 63 -0.11 3.36 17.89
C ALA A 63 -0.36 2.20 18.87
N TRP A 64 -1.24 1.26 18.53
CA TRP A 64 -1.61 0.11 19.36
C TRP A 64 -0.43 -0.83 19.65
N PHE A 65 0.61 -0.78 18.82
CA PHE A 65 1.88 -1.51 18.98
C PHE A 65 2.85 -0.84 19.96
N SER A 66 2.57 0.38 20.42
CA SER A 66 3.39 1.04 21.44
C SER A 66 3.29 0.33 22.79
N SER A 67 4.39 0.32 23.54
CA SER A 67 4.45 -0.24 24.90
C SER A 67 3.55 0.50 25.90
N ALA A 68 3.14 1.74 25.59
CA ALA A 68 2.23 2.51 26.43
C ALA A 68 0.75 2.07 26.31
N CYS A 69 0.41 1.25 25.30
CA CYS A 69 -0.95 0.78 25.06
C CYS A 69 -1.28 -0.45 25.92
N SER A 70 -2.41 -0.42 26.65
CA SER A 70 -2.87 -1.56 27.44
C SER A 70 -3.33 -2.72 26.53
N PRO A 71 -3.33 -3.98 27.00
CA PRO A 71 -3.80 -5.11 26.21
C PRO A 71 -5.26 -4.97 25.74
N GLU A 72 -6.13 -4.42 26.59
CA GLU A 72 -7.55 -4.18 26.27
C GLU A 72 -7.71 -3.12 25.18
N GLU A 73 -7.00 -2.00 25.31
CA GLU A 73 -7.03 -0.93 24.31
C GLU A 73 -6.48 -1.45 22.99
N ARG A 74 -5.38 -2.22 23.03
CA ARG A 74 -4.80 -2.84 21.85
C ARG A 74 -5.77 -3.77 21.13
N ARG A 75 -6.51 -4.59 21.88
CA ARG A 75 -7.54 -5.48 21.32
C ARG A 75 -8.64 -4.67 20.64
N LYS A 76 -9.16 -3.64 21.30
CA LYS A 76 -10.20 -2.74 20.76
C LYS A 76 -9.73 -2.04 19.47
N GLN A 77 -8.50 -1.54 19.45
CA GLN A 77 -7.95 -0.85 18.28
C GLN A 77 -7.73 -1.81 17.10
N LEU A 78 -7.23 -3.02 17.35
CA LEU A 78 -7.06 -4.02 16.31
C LEU A 78 -8.39 -4.51 15.75
N SER A 79 -9.39 -4.76 16.59
CA SER A 79 -10.72 -5.20 16.15
C SER A 79 -11.41 -4.13 15.33
N SER A 80 -11.30 -2.87 15.75
CA SER A 80 -11.81 -1.72 15.00
C SER A 80 -11.08 -1.55 13.66
N LEU A 81 -9.74 -1.63 13.64
CA LEU A 81 -8.94 -1.55 12.41
C LEU A 81 -9.33 -2.63 11.41
N VAL A 82 -9.50 -3.88 11.87
CA VAL A 82 -9.90 -5.00 11.00
C VAL A 82 -11.30 -4.76 10.44
N ALA A 83 -12.28 -4.38 11.29
CA ALA A 83 -13.65 -4.13 10.85
C ALA A 83 -13.76 -2.97 9.84
N LEU A 84 -13.04 -1.87 10.05
CA LEU A 84 -13.07 -0.70 9.17
C LEU A 84 -12.34 -0.91 7.83
N SER A 85 -11.48 -1.93 7.76
CA SER A 85 -10.69 -2.24 6.56
C SER A 85 -11.20 -3.45 5.78
N THR A 86 -12.37 -4.02 6.13
CA THR A 86 -12.95 -5.15 5.39
C THR A 86 -13.33 -4.75 3.95
N PRO A 87 -13.25 -5.65 2.96
CA PRO A 87 -12.87 -7.08 3.05
C PRO A 87 -11.38 -7.34 3.27
N GLY A 88 -10.58 -6.29 3.33
CA GLY A 88 -9.14 -6.31 3.60
C GLY A 88 -8.45 -5.09 2.96
N PRO A 89 -7.36 -4.59 3.55
CA PRO A 89 -6.62 -3.46 3.00
C PRO A 89 -5.85 -3.87 1.74
N HIS A 90 -5.64 -2.91 0.86
CA HIS A 90 -4.74 -3.07 -0.28
C HIS A 90 -3.29 -2.94 0.16
N ALA A 91 -3.01 -1.97 1.03
CA ALA A 91 -1.72 -1.81 1.67
C ALA A 91 -1.80 -1.29 3.10
N PHE A 92 -0.83 -1.72 3.90
CA PHE A 92 -0.41 -1.05 5.13
C PHE A 92 0.69 -0.04 4.80
N LEU A 93 0.53 1.17 5.32
CA LEU A 93 1.50 2.24 5.23
C LEU A 93 2.15 2.41 6.60
N LEU A 94 3.37 1.90 6.75
CA LEU A 94 4.11 1.95 8.02
C LEU A 94 4.96 3.22 8.07
N CYS A 95 4.53 4.22 8.82
CA CYS A 95 5.24 5.49 9.00
C CYS A 95 6.45 5.28 9.91
N VAL A 96 7.64 5.67 9.43
CA VAL A 96 8.91 5.49 10.12
C VAL A 96 9.75 6.76 10.05
N SER A 97 10.17 7.25 11.20
CA SER A 97 10.99 8.45 11.31
C SER A 97 12.45 8.15 10.98
N VAL A 98 13.05 8.84 10.00
CA VAL A 98 14.45 8.60 9.61
C VAL A 98 15.46 9.04 10.68
N ASN A 99 15.03 9.83 11.67
CA ASN A 99 15.84 10.32 12.78
C ASN A 99 15.60 9.57 14.12
N GLN A 100 14.65 8.62 14.20
CA GLN A 100 14.35 7.88 15.44
C GLN A 100 14.57 6.36 15.28
N PRO A 101 14.96 5.62 16.34
CA PRO A 101 15.01 4.16 16.32
C PRO A 101 13.65 3.54 16.02
N ALA A 102 13.61 2.47 15.22
CA ALA A 102 12.36 1.90 14.72
C ALA A 102 11.88 0.65 15.49
N GLU A 103 11.95 0.70 16.83
CA GLU A 103 11.60 -0.43 17.70
C GLU A 103 10.10 -0.74 17.68
N ASP A 104 9.26 0.29 17.72
CA ASP A 104 7.81 0.16 17.76
C ASP A 104 7.27 -0.31 16.40
N GLU A 105 7.90 0.13 15.31
CA GLU A 105 7.64 -0.30 13.93
C GLU A 105 8.01 -1.78 13.74
N THR A 106 9.12 -2.22 14.35
CA THR A 106 9.51 -3.63 14.35
C THR A 106 8.45 -4.51 15.03
N LYS A 107 7.94 -4.08 16.19
CA LYS A 107 6.83 -4.75 16.90
C LYS A 107 5.55 -4.71 16.08
N ALA A 108 5.27 -3.62 15.37
CA ALA A 108 4.11 -3.51 14.48
C ALA A 108 4.18 -4.58 13.38
N LEU A 109 5.32 -4.72 12.70
CA LEU A 109 5.50 -5.76 11.67
C LEU A 109 5.38 -7.18 12.23
N GLU A 110 5.88 -7.44 13.45
CA GLU A 110 5.70 -8.73 14.10
C GLU A 110 4.22 -9.02 14.38
N ALA A 111 3.48 -8.04 14.89
CA ALA A 111 2.05 -8.17 15.13
C ALA A 111 1.27 -8.40 13.83
N LEU A 112 1.57 -7.64 12.77
CA LEU A 112 0.97 -7.87 11.45
C LEU A 112 1.25 -9.27 10.92
N THR A 113 2.49 -9.77 11.08
CA THR A 113 2.87 -11.12 10.67
C THR A 113 2.05 -12.18 11.41
N LYS A 114 1.83 -12.00 12.71
CA LYS A 114 1.05 -12.94 13.53
C LYS A 114 -0.45 -12.89 13.23
N LEU A 115 -1.00 -11.71 12.95
CA LEU A 115 -2.43 -11.51 12.67
C LEU A 115 -2.83 -11.94 11.27
N PHE A 116 -2.06 -11.50 10.28
CA PHE A 116 -2.44 -11.54 8.87
C PHE A 116 -1.52 -12.43 8.03
N GLY A 117 -0.47 -12.98 8.64
CA GLY A 117 0.53 -13.82 8.00
C GLY A 117 1.72 -13.05 7.42
N PRO A 118 2.83 -13.73 7.09
CA PRO A 118 4.04 -13.10 6.55
C PRO A 118 3.84 -12.37 5.22
N SER A 119 2.85 -12.79 4.42
CA SER A 119 2.51 -12.13 3.16
C SER A 119 1.96 -10.72 3.39
N ALA A 120 1.28 -10.46 4.51
CA ALA A 120 0.79 -9.12 4.81
C ALA A 120 1.95 -8.11 4.90
N VAL A 121 3.05 -8.50 5.54
CA VAL A 121 4.25 -7.66 5.65
C VAL A 121 5.02 -7.64 4.33
N SER A 122 5.36 -8.82 3.79
CA SER A 122 6.23 -8.93 2.62
C SER A 122 5.55 -8.54 1.30
N ARG A 123 4.22 -8.50 1.22
CA ARG A 123 3.47 -8.17 -0.02
C ARG A 123 2.50 -6.99 0.08
N ASN A 124 2.03 -6.62 1.27
CA ASN A 124 1.05 -5.55 1.42
C ASN A 124 1.55 -4.37 2.26
N THR A 125 2.78 -4.36 2.77
CA THR A 125 3.31 -3.22 3.54
C THR A 125 4.27 -2.38 2.72
N VAL A 126 4.09 -1.06 2.77
CA VAL A 126 5.01 -0.05 2.26
C VAL A 126 5.52 0.78 3.44
N VAL A 127 6.84 0.95 3.53
CA VAL A 127 7.48 1.81 4.54
C VAL A 127 7.36 3.27 4.08
N LEU A 128 6.73 4.13 4.87
CA LEU A 128 6.68 5.57 4.63
C LEU A 128 7.71 6.26 5.51
N PHE A 129 8.76 6.78 4.90
CA PHE A 129 9.75 7.56 5.64
C PHE A 129 9.26 8.99 5.87
N THR A 130 9.43 9.45 7.10
CA THR A 130 9.13 10.81 7.57
C THR A 130 10.37 11.44 8.19
N HIS A 131 10.37 12.76 8.32
CA HIS A 131 11.48 13.62 8.72
C HIS A 131 12.70 13.55 7.79
N THR A 132 12.50 13.28 6.51
CA THR A 132 13.60 13.25 5.52
C THR A 132 14.20 14.63 5.24
N GLU A 133 13.50 15.71 5.58
CA GLU A 133 14.04 17.07 5.57
C GLU A 133 15.20 17.29 6.55
N GLU A 134 15.37 16.42 7.56
CA GLU A 134 16.47 16.47 8.52
C GLU A 134 17.77 15.86 7.98
N LEU A 135 17.72 15.19 6.82
CA LEU A 135 18.91 14.71 6.12
C LEU A 135 19.72 15.91 5.58
N GLY A 136 21.04 15.72 5.45
CA GLY A 136 21.90 16.72 4.84
C GLY A 136 21.46 17.05 3.41
N GLU A 137 21.62 18.30 2.96
CA GLU A 137 21.12 18.75 1.64
C GLU A 137 21.62 17.92 0.45
N ASP A 138 22.81 17.32 0.58
CA ASP A 138 23.45 16.46 -0.44
C ASP A 138 23.33 14.95 -0.13
N GLU A 139 22.72 14.56 1.00
CA GLU A 139 22.66 13.17 1.43
C GLU A 139 21.37 12.50 0.91
N GLN A 140 21.52 11.51 0.02
CA GLN A 140 20.39 10.73 -0.47
C GLN A 140 19.90 9.78 0.63
N LEU A 141 18.57 9.62 0.74
CA LEU A 141 17.96 8.72 1.72
C LEU A 141 18.56 7.31 1.65
N GLU A 142 18.74 6.77 0.45
CA GLU A 142 19.29 5.43 0.26
C GLU A 142 20.72 5.31 0.81
N GLU A 143 21.56 6.32 0.58
CA GLU A 143 22.93 6.35 1.09
C GLU A 143 22.94 6.46 2.62
N TYR A 144 22.07 7.31 3.17
CA TYR A 144 21.88 7.45 4.61
C TYR A 144 21.45 6.13 5.27
N LEU A 145 20.48 5.43 4.67
CA LEU A 145 19.97 4.15 5.19
C LEU A 145 21.05 3.06 5.21
N VAL A 146 21.81 2.93 4.13
CA VAL A 146 22.88 1.92 4.01
C VAL A 146 24.04 2.22 4.96
N THR A 147 24.39 3.49 5.12
CA THR A 147 25.55 3.92 5.90
C THR A 147 25.26 3.95 7.40
N TRP A 148 24.13 4.54 7.79
CA TRP A 148 23.85 4.90 9.18
C TRP A 148 22.68 4.13 9.81
N ARG A 149 21.67 3.74 9.01
CA ARG A 149 20.40 3.20 9.53
C ARG A 149 20.11 1.77 9.08
N LYS A 150 20.97 0.84 9.49
CA LYS A 150 20.81 -0.61 9.21
C LYS A 150 19.52 -1.21 9.79
N ASP A 151 19.01 -0.64 10.87
CA ASP A 151 17.73 -1.01 11.47
C ASP A 151 16.56 -0.71 10.54
N LEU A 152 16.55 0.48 9.91
CA LEU A 152 15.56 0.87 8.91
C LEU A 152 15.70 0.04 7.63
N LEU A 153 16.93 -0.26 7.22
CA LEU A 153 17.20 -1.12 6.07
C LEU A 153 16.60 -2.52 6.27
N ALA A 154 16.72 -3.07 7.48
CA ALA A 154 16.12 -4.36 7.82
C ALA A 154 14.58 -4.33 7.77
N LEU A 155 13.96 -3.20 8.19
CA LEU A 155 12.51 -3.02 8.05
C LEU A 155 12.08 -2.98 6.59
N VAL A 156 12.77 -2.23 5.74
CA VAL A 156 12.49 -2.14 4.30
C VAL A 156 12.60 -3.51 3.64
N ALA A 157 13.64 -4.28 3.97
CA ALA A 157 13.83 -5.64 3.45
C ALA A 157 12.67 -6.57 3.84
N ARG A 158 12.18 -6.51 5.09
CA ARG A 158 11.01 -7.28 5.53
C ARG A 158 9.75 -6.93 4.75
N CYS A 159 9.61 -5.67 4.34
CA CYS A 159 8.48 -5.15 3.57
C CYS A 159 8.62 -5.36 2.05
N GLY A 160 9.56 -6.20 1.59
CA GLY A 160 9.77 -6.49 0.17
C GLY A 160 10.43 -5.35 -0.59
N ASP A 161 11.36 -4.64 0.06
CA ASP A 161 12.11 -3.50 -0.50
C ASP A 161 11.23 -2.31 -0.93
N ARG A 162 10.03 -2.19 -0.35
CA ARG A 162 9.07 -1.11 -0.66
C ARG A 162 9.12 -0.03 0.39
N TYR A 163 9.53 1.15 -0.06
CA TYR A 163 9.42 2.38 0.71
C TYR A 163 9.02 3.56 -0.17
N HIS A 164 8.57 4.63 0.47
CA HIS A 164 8.21 5.89 -0.16
C HIS A 164 8.39 7.05 0.83
N THR A 165 8.52 8.28 0.31
CA THR A 165 8.68 9.52 1.07
C THR A 165 7.57 10.47 0.68
N LEU A 166 6.79 10.96 1.64
CA LEU A 166 5.66 11.87 1.35
C LEU A 166 6.02 13.36 1.47
N GLU A 167 7.22 13.69 1.94
CA GLU A 167 7.63 15.08 2.10
C GLU A 167 7.88 15.78 0.76
N SER A 168 7.31 16.97 0.65
CA SER A 168 7.53 17.90 -0.45
C SER A 168 8.18 19.17 0.09
N ARG A 169 9.47 19.36 -0.19
CA ARG A 169 10.14 20.66 0.00
C ARG A 169 9.70 21.70 -1.05
N GLY A 170 8.97 21.31 -2.11
CA GLY A 170 8.60 22.18 -3.23
C GLY A 170 7.11 22.48 -3.41
N GLY A 171 6.28 22.28 -2.38
CA GLY A 171 4.88 22.73 -2.34
C GLY A 171 3.87 21.74 -2.95
N GLU A 172 2.63 22.21 -3.16
CA GLU A 172 1.47 21.37 -3.56
C GLU A 172 1.68 20.50 -4.82
N PRO A 173 2.35 20.96 -5.89
CA PRO A 173 2.52 20.14 -7.10
C PRO A 173 3.40 18.90 -6.87
N GLU A 174 4.45 19.06 -6.06
CA GLU A 174 5.36 17.97 -5.71
C GLU A 174 4.71 17.00 -4.73
N GLU A 175 3.91 17.50 -3.78
CA GLU A 175 3.14 16.65 -2.86
C GLU A 175 2.13 15.77 -3.61
N LYS A 176 1.36 16.37 -4.54
CA LYS A 176 0.43 15.61 -5.39
C LYS A 176 1.14 14.52 -6.20
N ARG A 177 2.34 14.82 -6.70
CA ARG A 177 3.16 13.84 -7.44
C ARG A 177 3.67 12.73 -6.53
N ALA A 178 4.13 13.05 -5.32
CA ALA A 178 4.57 12.04 -4.35
C ALA A 178 3.40 11.09 -4.00
N VAL A 179 2.21 11.64 -3.74
CA VAL A 179 0.99 10.84 -3.51
C VAL A 179 0.66 9.96 -4.72
N GLU A 180 0.71 10.49 -5.94
CA GLU A 180 0.48 9.70 -7.15
C GLU A 180 1.48 8.53 -7.26
N GLU A 181 2.77 8.79 -7.04
CA GLU A 181 3.84 7.77 -7.04
C GLU A 181 3.66 6.74 -5.91
N LEU A 182 3.14 7.13 -4.75
CA LEU A 182 2.78 6.20 -3.66
C LEU A 182 1.65 5.26 -4.10
N LEU A 183 0.57 5.80 -4.65
CA LEU A 183 -0.58 5.01 -5.08
C LEU A 183 -0.21 4.05 -6.22
N GLU A 184 0.64 4.49 -7.17
CA GLU A 184 1.20 3.61 -8.19
C GLU A 184 2.03 2.45 -7.62
N LYS A 185 2.87 2.72 -6.60
CA LYS A 185 3.63 1.67 -5.90
C LYS A 185 2.70 0.65 -5.23
N VAL A 186 1.61 1.10 -4.60
CA VAL A 186 0.62 0.20 -3.99
C VAL A 186 -0.06 -0.67 -5.05
N GLU A 187 -0.54 -0.08 -6.14
CA GLU A 187 -1.19 -0.83 -7.23
C GLU A 187 -0.25 -1.85 -7.87
N GLN A 188 1.03 -1.49 -8.01
CA GLN A 188 2.05 -2.39 -8.54
C GLN A 188 2.28 -3.59 -7.60
N ALA A 189 2.35 -3.34 -6.28
CA ALA A 189 2.45 -4.42 -5.29
C ALA A 189 1.26 -5.38 -5.35
N LEU A 190 0.04 -4.89 -5.60
CA LEU A 190 -1.15 -5.74 -5.78
C LEU A 190 -1.09 -6.59 -7.06
N LYS A 191 -0.56 -6.02 -8.16
CA LYS A 191 -0.40 -6.77 -9.43
C LYS A 191 0.58 -7.93 -9.27
N GLU A 192 1.66 -7.71 -8.52
CA GLU A 192 2.67 -8.75 -8.23
C GLU A 192 2.16 -9.81 -7.25
N SER A 193 1.28 -9.43 -6.33
CA SER A 193 0.74 -10.38 -5.36
C SER A 193 -0.36 -11.29 -5.93
N GLU A 194 -0.86 -10.99 -7.14
CA GLU A 194 -2.00 -11.64 -7.81
C GLU A 194 -3.29 -11.66 -6.98
N THR A 195 -3.35 -10.84 -5.93
CA THR A 195 -4.48 -10.75 -5.01
C THR A 195 -5.03 -9.33 -5.03
N PRO A 196 -6.36 -9.14 -5.13
CA PRO A 196 -6.94 -7.80 -5.21
C PRO A 196 -6.77 -6.99 -3.91
N HIS A 197 -6.58 -7.64 -2.77
CA HIS A 197 -6.32 -7.04 -1.46
C HIS A 197 -5.79 -8.13 -0.52
N LEU A 198 -5.34 -7.74 0.68
CA LEU A 198 -4.98 -8.68 1.73
C LEU A 198 -6.20 -9.50 2.16
N SER A 199 -6.20 -10.79 1.86
CA SER A 199 -7.24 -11.72 2.32
C SER A 199 -6.62 -12.76 3.24
N CYS A 200 -7.21 -12.92 4.43
CA CYS A 200 -6.86 -13.97 5.39
C CYS A 200 -8.12 -14.34 6.20
N GLN A 201 -8.05 -15.40 7.00
CA GLN A 201 -9.20 -15.89 7.80
C GLN A 201 -9.81 -14.79 8.66
N LEU A 202 -8.96 -13.99 9.33
CA LEU A 202 -9.40 -12.89 10.18
C LEU A 202 -10.22 -11.84 9.40
N TYR A 203 -9.81 -11.50 8.17
CA TYR A 203 -10.56 -10.56 7.33
C TYR A 203 -11.83 -11.17 6.75
N GLN A 204 -11.83 -12.48 6.45
CA GLN A 204 -13.03 -13.19 5.98
C GLN A 204 -14.11 -13.23 7.07
N GLU A 205 -13.74 -13.60 8.29
CA GLU A 205 -14.65 -13.60 9.44
C GLU A 205 -15.19 -12.19 9.75
N ALA A 206 -14.34 -11.17 9.67
CA ALA A 206 -14.76 -9.79 9.86
C ALA A 206 -15.74 -9.34 8.77
N GLU A 207 -15.47 -9.62 7.50
CA GLU A 207 -16.37 -9.29 6.40
C GLU A 207 -17.71 -10.01 6.50
N ASP A 208 -17.73 -11.29 6.91
CA ASP A 208 -18.97 -12.04 7.14
C ASP A 208 -19.82 -11.41 8.24
N ARG A 209 -19.18 -10.95 9.33
CA ARG A 209 -19.86 -10.26 10.43
C ARG A 209 -20.39 -8.90 10.00
N VAL A 210 -19.62 -8.13 9.24
CA VAL A 210 -20.08 -6.85 8.65
C VAL A 210 -21.27 -7.10 7.75
N ARG A 211 -21.21 -8.07 6.83
CA ARG A 211 -22.30 -8.39 5.91
C ARG A 211 -23.57 -8.86 6.65
N ALA A 212 -23.43 -9.73 7.64
CA ALA A 212 -24.55 -10.17 8.47
C ALA A 212 -25.24 -8.98 9.15
N ARG A 213 -24.45 -8.04 9.67
CA ARG A 213 -24.95 -6.83 10.32
C ARG A 213 -25.63 -5.87 9.34
N GLN A 214 -25.09 -5.69 8.13
CA GLN A 214 -25.75 -4.92 7.07
C GLN A 214 -27.14 -5.48 6.76
N VAL A 215 -27.26 -6.80 6.61
CA VAL A 215 -28.55 -7.47 6.34
C VAL A 215 -29.53 -7.27 7.49
N GLU A 216 -29.08 -7.39 8.74
CA GLU A 216 -29.91 -7.14 9.92
C GLU A 216 -30.45 -5.70 9.96
N MET A 217 -29.59 -4.72 9.69
CA MET A 217 -29.97 -3.31 9.69
C MET A 217 -30.95 -2.96 8.57
N VAL A 218 -30.74 -3.49 7.36
CA VAL A 218 -31.69 -3.31 6.24
C VAL A 218 -33.05 -3.91 6.59
N ARG A 219 -33.08 -5.09 7.22
CA ARG A 219 -34.34 -5.71 7.70
C ARG A 219 -35.04 -4.86 8.75
N GLN A 220 -34.31 -4.33 9.74
CA GLN A 220 -34.88 -3.45 10.77
C GLN A 220 -35.45 -2.16 10.18
N ARG A 221 -34.76 -1.55 9.21
CA ARG A 221 -35.21 -0.32 8.54
C ARG A 221 -36.44 -0.54 7.66
N ARG A 222 -36.60 -1.73 7.06
CA ARG A 222 -37.76 -2.09 6.21
C ARG A 222 -39.00 -2.53 7.01
N GLY A 223 -38.83 -2.87 8.30
CA GLY A 223 -39.89 -3.44 9.14
C GLY A 223 -40.24 -4.88 8.77
N GLU A 224 -40.91 -5.61 9.69
CA GLU A 224 -41.31 -7.02 9.48
C GLU A 224 -42.56 -7.18 8.58
N GLU A 225 -43.22 -6.09 8.15
CA GLU A 225 -44.60 -6.12 7.62
C GLU A 225 -44.81 -5.58 6.18
N HIS A 226 -43.76 -5.32 5.39
CA HIS A 226 -43.95 -4.84 4.00
C HIS A 226 -43.47 -5.84 2.94
N GLU A 227 -44.23 -6.92 2.75
CA GLU A 227 -44.29 -7.67 1.48
C GLU A 227 -45.20 -6.91 0.51
N SER A 228 -44.71 -5.85 -0.16
CA SER A 228 -45.37 -5.34 -1.37
C SER A 228 -44.37 -5.19 -2.52
N PRO A 229 -44.74 -5.50 -3.78
CA PRO A 229 -43.79 -5.81 -4.87
C PRO A 229 -43.17 -4.57 -5.53
N THR A 230 -43.05 -3.47 -4.81
CA THR A 230 -42.41 -2.24 -5.31
C THR A 230 -41.30 -1.88 -4.35
N ASP A 231 -40.20 -2.63 -4.44
CA ASP A 231 -38.94 -2.30 -3.80
C ASP A 231 -38.50 -0.91 -4.31
N PRO A 232 -38.37 0.12 -3.46
CA PRO A 232 -37.51 1.23 -3.82
C PRO A 232 -36.09 0.64 -3.93
N GLU A 233 -35.52 0.75 -5.12
CA GLU A 233 -34.14 0.39 -5.40
C GLU A 233 -33.26 1.07 -4.33
N VAL A 234 -32.68 0.30 -3.41
CA VAL A 234 -31.83 0.83 -2.34
C VAL A 234 -30.68 1.56 -3.02
N THR A 235 -30.50 2.84 -2.69
CA THR A 235 -29.47 3.63 -3.36
C THR A 235 -28.08 3.16 -2.92
N GLU A 236 -27.07 3.36 -3.77
CA GLU A 236 -25.67 3.09 -3.42
C GLU A 236 -25.27 3.85 -2.14
N GLU A 237 -25.72 5.09 -1.98
CA GLU A 237 -25.48 5.90 -0.78
C GLU A 237 -26.08 5.29 0.49
N GLU A 238 -27.29 4.74 0.41
CA GLU A 238 -27.91 4.04 1.53
C GLU A 238 -27.15 2.75 1.88
N MET A 239 -26.71 2.00 0.87
CA MET A 239 -25.91 0.79 1.07
C MET A 239 -24.55 1.09 1.71
N GLU A 240 -23.89 2.18 1.28
CA GLU A 240 -22.64 2.65 1.87
C GLU A 240 -22.83 3.11 3.32
N ALA A 241 -23.88 3.89 3.61
CA ALA A 241 -24.18 4.33 4.97
C ALA A 241 -24.47 3.14 5.90
N VAL A 242 -25.21 2.13 5.41
CA VAL A 242 -25.42 0.87 6.14
C VAL A 242 -24.11 0.13 6.35
N ARG A 243 -23.22 0.09 5.34
CA ARG A 243 -21.90 -0.55 5.47
C ARG A 243 -21.07 0.12 6.55
N GLU A 244 -20.97 1.45 6.54
CA GLU A 244 -20.16 2.16 7.53
C GLU A 244 -20.66 1.98 8.97
N GLU A 245 -21.98 1.98 9.18
CA GLU A 245 -22.56 1.75 10.49
C GLU A 245 -22.37 0.29 10.92
N ALA A 246 -22.49 -0.67 10.00
CA ALA A 246 -22.18 -2.07 10.28
C ALA A 246 -20.71 -2.26 10.71
N GLU A 247 -19.75 -1.71 9.96
CA GLU A 247 -18.33 -1.77 10.28
C GLU A 247 -18.02 -1.16 11.67
N ARG A 248 -18.61 0.01 12.00
CA ARG A 248 -18.46 0.62 13.34
C ARG A 248 -19.03 -0.25 14.45
N SER A 249 -20.17 -0.92 14.21
CA SER A 249 -20.82 -1.76 15.22
C SER A 249 -20.14 -3.11 15.44
N VAL A 250 -19.46 -3.65 14.42
CA VAL A 250 -18.76 -4.94 14.47
C VAL A 250 -17.38 -4.82 15.13
N GLY A 251 -16.81 -3.61 15.16
CA GLY A 251 -15.45 -3.29 15.62
C GLY A 251 -15.12 -3.63 17.08
N ASP A 252 -16.08 -4.06 17.90
CA ASP A 252 -15.84 -4.57 19.26
C ASP A 252 -16.01 -6.09 19.29
N PHE A 253 -15.03 -6.81 18.74
CA PHE A 253 -15.03 -8.26 18.77
C PHE A 253 -13.77 -8.79 19.40
N ASN A 254 -13.92 -9.91 20.10
CA ASN A 254 -12.83 -10.52 20.84
C ASN A 254 -11.81 -11.13 19.87
N LEU A 255 -10.81 -10.34 19.51
CA LEU A 255 -9.57 -10.82 18.94
C LEU A 255 -8.70 -11.41 20.04
N ASP A 256 -8.17 -12.62 19.81
CA ASP A 256 -7.13 -13.18 20.67
C ASP A 256 -5.82 -12.44 20.42
N THR A 257 -5.52 -11.48 21.29
CA THR A 257 -4.29 -10.67 21.23
C THR A 257 -3.21 -11.13 22.22
N GLU A 258 -3.51 -12.10 23.09
CA GLU A 258 -2.63 -12.46 24.20
C GLU A 258 -1.33 -13.14 23.73
N GLY A 259 -1.34 -13.89 22.63
CA GLY A 259 -0.14 -14.50 22.04
C GLY A 259 0.68 -13.56 21.14
N ILE A 260 0.12 -12.43 20.72
CA ILE A 260 0.70 -11.58 19.68
C ILE A 260 1.83 -10.72 20.23
N PHE A 261 1.69 -10.22 21.46
CA PHE A 261 2.63 -9.29 22.07
C PHE A 261 3.44 -9.89 23.23
N SER A 262 3.21 -11.16 23.57
CA SER A 262 3.78 -11.80 24.77
C SER A 262 5.12 -12.52 24.58
N LEU A 263 5.74 -12.47 23.40
CA LEU A 263 7.04 -13.12 23.16
C LEU A 263 8.04 -12.14 22.56
N SER A 264 8.74 -11.43 23.44
CA SER A 264 9.98 -10.71 23.13
C SER A 264 11.14 -11.71 23.14
N SER A 265 11.39 -12.37 22.01
CA SER A 265 12.72 -12.79 21.53
C SER A 265 12.58 -13.82 20.42
N MET A 266 12.99 -13.45 19.21
CA MET A 266 13.34 -14.38 18.15
C MET A 266 14.54 -13.80 17.38
N PRO A 267 15.36 -14.66 16.75
CA PRO A 267 16.66 -14.29 16.23
C PRO A 267 16.54 -13.44 14.95
N PRO A 268 17.61 -12.72 14.58
CA PRO A 268 17.58 -11.83 13.42
C PRO A 268 17.29 -12.59 12.12
N PRO A 269 16.68 -11.93 11.12
CA PRO A 269 16.42 -12.54 9.82
C PRO A 269 17.72 -12.99 9.14
N CYS A 270 17.81 -14.28 8.84
CA CYS A 270 18.85 -14.87 7.99
C CYS A 270 18.50 -14.67 6.51
N HIS A 271 18.73 -13.46 6.01
CA HIS A 271 18.96 -13.23 4.58
C HIS A 271 19.75 -11.92 4.44
N PRO A 272 20.83 -11.89 3.66
CA PRO A 272 21.50 -10.63 3.36
C PRO A 272 20.50 -9.71 2.63
N PRO A 273 20.42 -8.42 2.96
CA PRO A 273 19.62 -7.48 2.19
C PRO A 273 20.23 -7.43 0.78
N SER A 274 19.53 -8.03 -0.19
CA SER A 274 19.90 -7.91 -1.60
C SER A 274 19.47 -6.53 -2.07
N LEU A 275 20.33 -5.53 -1.86
CA LEU A 275 20.21 -4.19 -2.44
C LEU A 275 20.48 -4.18 -3.96
N LEU A 276 19.88 -5.10 -4.69
CA LEU A 276 19.64 -4.93 -6.13
C LEU A 276 18.26 -4.28 -6.38
N GLY A 277 17.48 -3.99 -5.33
CA GLY A 277 16.20 -3.26 -5.41
C GLY A 277 16.30 -1.77 -5.76
N GLY A 278 17.51 -1.18 -5.74
CA GLY A 278 17.75 0.20 -6.22
C GLY A 278 17.44 0.41 -7.72
N LEU A 279 17.08 -0.64 -8.44
CA LEU A 279 16.53 -0.55 -9.79
C LEU A 279 15.02 -0.30 -9.84
N TRP A 280 14.23 -0.49 -8.78
CA TRP A 280 12.77 -0.38 -8.89
C TRP A 280 12.32 1.05 -9.20
N GLY A 281 12.92 2.04 -8.53
CA GLY A 281 12.68 3.47 -8.82
C GLY A 281 13.18 3.92 -10.19
N LYS A 282 14.17 3.22 -10.77
CA LYS A 282 14.66 3.48 -12.14
C LYS A 282 13.84 2.74 -13.20
N LEU A 283 13.29 1.57 -12.88
CA LEU A 283 12.49 0.76 -13.80
C LEU A 283 11.16 1.46 -14.15
N THR A 284 10.46 2.01 -13.16
CA THR A 284 9.18 2.69 -13.37
C THR A 284 9.36 4.01 -14.13
N ALA A 285 10.45 4.75 -13.88
CA ALA A 285 10.79 5.97 -14.62
C ALA A 285 11.06 5.69 -16.11
N TRP A 286 11.72 4.57 -16.44
CA TRP A 286 11.98 4.17 -17.83
C TRP A 286 10.70 3.67 -18.54
N ILE A 287 9.78 3.02 -17.81
CA ILE A 287 8.47 2.63 -18.34
C ILE A 287 7.65 3.85 -18.77
N ARG A 288 7.84 5.01 -18.11
CA ARG A 288 7.16 6.27 -18.43
C ARG A 288 7.68 6.97 -19.70
N TRP A 289 8.89 6.63 -20.16
CA TRP A 289 9.49 7.18 -21.40
C TRP A 289 9.18 6.34 -22.66
N LEU A 290 8.53 5.18 -22.51
CA LEU A 290 8.20 4.29 -23.62
C LEU A 290 6.95 4.77 -24.39
N PRO A 291 7.05 4.96 -25.73
CA PRO A 291 5.89 5.27 -26.57
C PRO A 291 4.79 4.21 -26.42
N SER A 292 3.52 4.64 -26.39
CA SER A 292 2.34 3.83 -26.05
C SER A 292 2.12 2.55 -26.89
N LEU A 293 2.81 2.42 -28.03
CA LEU A 293 2.72 1.28 -28.94
C LEU A 293 3.55 0.04 -28.54
N VAL A 294 4.51 0.16 -27.60
CA VAL A 294 5.33 -0.99 -27.12
C VAL A 294 4.78 -1.59 -25.82
N ARG A 295 3.79 -0.94 -25.18
CA ARG A 295 3.22 -1.36 -23.88
C ARG A 295 2.47 -2.70 -23.93
N ARG A 296 2.22 -3.25 -25.12
CA ARG A 296 1.34 -4.39 -25.32
C ARG A 296 2.03 -5.70 -25.74
N GLU A 297 3.32 -5.69 -26.06
CA GLU A 297 4.03 -6.92 -26.53
C GLU A 297 5.37 -7.23 -25.83
N ALA A 298 5.85 -6.41 -24.90
CA ALA A 298 7.16 -6.63 -24.27
C ALA A 298 7.16 -7.62 -23.06
N LEU A 299 6.08 -8.38 -22.82
CA LEU A 299 5.99 -9.31 -21.69
C LEU A 299 6.77 -10.64 -21.88
N LEU A 300 7.46 -10.85 -23.00
CA LEU A 300 8.09 -12.14 -23.32
C LEU A 300 9.60 -12.10 -23.61
N GLY A 301 10.27 -10.96 -23.47
CA GLY A 301 11.65 -10.79 -23.95
C GLY A 301 12.78 -10.68 -22.92
N ALA A 302 12.49 -10.59 -21.62
CA ALA A 302 13.47 -10.12 -20.62
C ALA A 302 14.02 -11.21 -19.68
N LEU A 303 13.95 -12.51 -20.04
CA LEU A 303 14.43 -13.60 -19.20
C LEU A 303 15.65 -14.38 -19.72
N VAL A 304 16.31 -13.94 -20.80
CA VAL A 304 17.49 -14.64 -21.35
C VAL A 304 18.59 -13.64 -21.67
N GLY A 305 19.41 -13.33 -20.67
CA GLY A 305 20.57 -12.44 -20.85
C GLY A 305 21.39 -12.21 -19.59
N LEU A 306 21.41 -13.17 -18.65
CA LEU A 306 22.27 -13.10 -17.48
C LEU A 306 22.97 -14.44 -17.28
N PHE A 307 23.99 -14.70 -18.09
CA PHE A 307 25.11 -15.55 -17.70
C PHE A 307 26.33 -15.11 -18.50
N VAL A 308 27.47 -15.03 -17.82
CA VAL A 308 28.83 -14.64 -18.27
C VAL A 308 29.21 -13.18 -18.00
N GLY A 309 29.92 -12.94 -16.89
CA GLY A 309 30.85 -11.81 -16.76
C GLY A 309 30.96 -11.17 -15.37
N GLY A 310 31.76 -11.76 -14.46
CA GLY A 310 32.22 -11.12 -13.22
C GLY A 310 33.29 -10.03 -13.46
N PRO A 311 33.77 -9.34 -12.42
CA PRO A 311 34.23 -7.95 -12.46
C PRO A 311 35.69 -7.72 -12.91
N PHE A 312 36.25 -8.54 -13.79
CA PHE A 312 37.55 -8.28 -14.41
C PHE A 312 37.53 -8.77 -15.87
N GLY A 313 37.14 -7.89 -16.79
CA GLY A 313 37.18 -8.17 -18.23
C GLY A 313 37.06 -6.88 -19.02
N GLY A 314 38.19 -6.42 -19.59
CA GLY A 314 38.25 -5.22 -20.40
C GLY A 314 37.50 -5.33 -21.73
N MET A 315 37.17 -4.15 -22.26
CA MET A 315 37.14 -3.78 -23.68
C MET A 315 37.20 -4.94 -24.69
N VAL A 316 36.10 -5.17 -25.42
CA VAL A 316 35.94 -5.41 -26.87
C VAL A 316 34.47 -5.77 -27.11
N GLY A 317 33.83 -5.06 -28.03
CA GLY A 317 32.37 -5.09 -28.20
C GLY A 317 31.82 -6.20 -29.09
N ALA A 318 30.51 -6.11 -29.35
CA ALA A 318 29.89 -6.58 -30.57
C ALA A 318 28.52 -5.91 -30.72
N THR A 319 28.41 -5.13 -31.78
CA THR A 319 27.18 -4.76 -32.47
C THR A 319 26.41 -5.99 -32.99
N VAL A 320 25.16 -5.74 -33.39
CA VAL A 320 24.27 -6.54 -34.28
C VAL A 320 23.16 -7.29 -33.52
N GLY A 321 21.87 -7.14 -33.83
CA GLY A 321 21.26 -6.46 -34.98
C GLY A 321 19.78 -6.12 -34.77
N SER A 322 19.38 -4.97 -35.31
CA SER A 322 17.99 -4.63 -35.57
C SER A 322 17.54 -5.29 -36.86
N VAL A 323 16.41 -6.00 -36.78
CA VAL A 323 15.60 -6.45 -37.90
C VAL A 323 14.45 -5.45 -38.05
N ALA A 324 14.33 -4.81 -39.22
CA ALA A 324 13.10 -4.29 -39.81
C ALA A 324 13.46 -3.72 -41.19
N THR A 325 13.26 -4.48 -42.27
CA THR A 325 12.11 -4.34 -43.19
C THR A 325 11.99 -2.95 -43.79
N GLU A 326 12.34 -2.80 -45.07
CA GLU A 326 11.51 -1.95 -45.93
C GLU A 326 11.40 -2.51 -47.35
N VAL A 327 10.19 -2.32 -47.85
CA VAL A 327 9.51 -2.98 -48.94
C VAL A 327 9.92 -2.40 -50.28
N GLY A 328 9.89 -3.26 -51.29
CA GLY A 328 10.26 -2.95 -52.66
C GLY A 328 9.47 -1.79 -53.28
N LYS A 329 10.18 -1.01 -54.09
CA LYS A 329 9.61 -0.38 -55.27
C LYS A 329 10.23 -0.95 -56.52
N ARG A 330 9.35 -1.55 -57.30
CA ARG A 330 9.53 -2.18 -58.61
C ARG A 330 9.89 -1.14 -59.68
N LYS A 331 10.64 -1.65 -60.67
CA LYS A 331 10.60 -1.35 -62.12
C LYS A 331 11.16 0.04 -62.52
N ALA A 332 11.92 0.19 -63.60
CA ALA A 332 12.12 -0.65 -64.76
C ALA A 332 13.50 -0.39 -65.40
N HIS A 333 13.99 -1.41 -66.12
CA HIS A 333 14.85 -1.36 -67.30
C HIS A 333 14.99 0.04 -67.96
N LYS A 334 16.22 0.41 -68.34
CA LYS A 334 16.81 0.20 -69.69
C LYS A 334 17.81 1.32 -70.02
N ALA A 335 18.95 0.90 -70.59
CA ALA A 335 19.90 1.67 -71.41
C ALA A 335 20.70 2.76 -70.67
N LYS A 336 22.01 2.91 -70.85
CA LYS A 336 22.92 2.44 -71.90
C LYS A 336 24.34 2.46 -71.34
#